data_AF-X1S2K6-F1
#
_entry.id   AF-X1S2K6-F1
#
_cell.length_a   1.000
_cell.length_b   1.000
_cell.length_c   1.000
_cell.angle_alpha   90.00
_cell.angle_beta   90.00
_cell.angle_gamma   90.00
#
_symmetry.space_group_name_H-M   'P 1'
#
loop_
_entity.id
_entity.type
_entity.pdbx_description
1 polymer ?
#
loop_
_entity_poly.entity_id
_entity_poly.type
_entity_poly.pdbx_seq_one_letter_code
_entity_poly.pdbx_strand_id
1 'polypeptide(L)'
;MDYHLIKEGDLFLLTDQAGNITKNEDMQYGLYAKDTRFLSSYELFVDNIKPLVLSFSSSEDRTNKIYLTNANFEKSGSSEVLIKREQILLNGMAYDRILVKNYFSQPLALKLILKVDADYLDIFQVRNYVKEKRLGAILNPSKVKNGIVLGYLGKDGVRRETIVKILD
;
A
#
# COMPACT_ATOMS: atom_id res chain seq x y z
N MET A 1 -4.85 -7.80 -17.04
CA MET A 1 -4.60 -7.71 -15.58
C MET A 1 -4.75 -6.25 -15.23
N ASP A 2 -5.75 -5.93 -14.41
CA ASP A 2 -6.07 -4.55 -14.09
C ASP A 2 -5.24 -4.10 -12.89
N TYR A 3 -4.46 -3.05 -13.08
CA TYR A 3 -3.61 -2.43 -12.07
C TYR A 3 -3.84 -0.93 -12.07
N HIS A 4 -3.45 -0.27 -10.99
CA HIS A 4 -3.42 1.19 -10.92
C HIS A 4 -1.99 1.69 -10.89
N LEU A 5 -1.70 2.71 -11.72
CA LEU A 5 -0.43 3.42 -11.73
C LEU A 5 -0.71 4.91 -11.57
N ILE A 6 -0.14 5.50 -10.52
CA ILE A 6 -0.07 6.95 -10.35
C ILE A 6 1.40 7.38 -10.23
N LYS A 7 1.74 8.56 -10.73
CA LYS A 7 3.13 9.04 -10.81
C LYS A 7 3.26 10.54 -10.56
N GLU A 8 4.28 10.92 -9.80
CA GLU A 8 4.74 12.30 -9.63
C GLU A 8 6.27 12.36 -9.68
N GLY A 9 6.83 12.96 -10.75
CA GLY A 9 8.29 13.03 -10.93
C GLY A 9 8.91 11.62 -10.99
N ASP A 10 9.85 11.33 -10.10
CA ASP A 10 10.50 10.01 -9.98
C ASP A 10 9.77 9.05 -9.04
N LEU A 11 8.69 9.49 -8.38
CA LEU A 11 7.88 8.68 -7.48
C LEU A 11 6.70 8.08 -8.25
N PHE A 12 6.50 6.76 -8.19
CA PHE A 12 5.30 6.13 -8.72
C PHE A 12 4.80 5.00 -7.82
N LEU A 13 3.49 4.84 -7.78
CA LEU A 13 2.80 3.83 -7.00
C LEU A 13 2.04 2.91 -7.95
N LEU A 14 2.37 1.62 -7.90
CA LEU A 14 1.72 0.56 -8.66
C LEU A 14 1.00 -0.40 -7.71
N THR A 15 -0.32 -0.56 -7.88
CA THR A 15 -1.17 -1.39 -6.99
C THR A 15 -2.13 -2.27 -7.77
N ASP A 16 -2.78 -3.21 -7.06
CA ASP A 16 -3.99 -3.88 -7.55
C ASP A 16 -5.21 -2.94 -7.56
N GLN A 17 -6.35 -3.45 -8.03
CA GLN A 17 -7.62 -2.71 -8.10
C GLN A 17 -8.13 -2.19 -6.75
N ALA A 18 -7.75 -2.83 -5.65
CA ALA A 18 -8.13 -2.44 -4.29
C ALA A 18 -7.15 -1.41 -3.67
N GLY A 19 -6.14 -0.97 -4.44
CA GLY A 19 -5.10 -0.07 -3.96
C GLY A 19 -4.04 -0.77 -3.11
N ASN A 20 -4.00 -2.10 -3.10
CA ASN A 20 -3.03 -2.83 -2.31
C ASN A 20 -1.76 -3.09 -3.11
N ILE A 21 -0.62 -3.01 -2.42
CA ILE A 21 0.63 -3.63 -2.88
C ILE A 21 0.65 -5.01 -2.23
N THR A 22 0.16 -6.03 -2.95
CA THR A 22 0.25 -7.42 -2.48
C THR A 22 1.60 -7.99 -2.91
N LYS A 23 2.31 -8.65 -2.00
CA LYS A 23 3.57 -9.34 -2.31
C LYS A 23 3.27 -10.55 -3.20
N ASN A 24 3.50 -10.41 -4.49
CA ASN A 24 3.38 -11.47 -5.47
C ASN A 24 4.58 -11.36 -6.43
N GLU A 25 5.29 -12.46 -6.64
CA GLU A 25 6.52 -12.48 -7.46
C GLU A 25 6.26 -12.13 -8.93
N ASP A 26 5.04 -12.37 -9.43
CA ASP A 26 4.64 -12.02 -10.80
C ASP A 26 4.21 -10.55 -10.91
N MET A 27 3.80 -9.94 -9.80
CA MET A 27 3.24 -8.59 -9.79
C MET A 27 4.29 -7.59 -9.32
N GLN A 28 4.66 -6.68 -10.21
CA GLN A 28 5.66 -5.63 -9.95
C GLN A 28 5.08 -4.48 -9.09
N TYR A 29 4.08 -4.76 -8.25
CA TYR A 29 3.46 -3.75 -7.39
C TYR A 29 4.48 -3.18 -6.40
N GLY A 30 4.28 -1.90 -6.05
CA GLY A 30 5.15 -1.22 -5.12
C GLY A 30 5.07 0.29 -5.18
N LEU A 31 5.66 0.93 -4.18
CA LEU A 31 6.03 2.33 -4.24
C LEU A 31 7.49 2.42 -4.68
N TYR A 32 7.74 3.13 -5.77
CA TYR A 32 9.05 3.24 -6.39
C TYR A 32 9.50 4.69 -6.39
N ALA A 33 10.79 4.88 -6.13
CA ALA A 33 11.47 6.15 -6.32
C ALA A 33 12.83 5.90 -6.95
N LYS A 34 13.18 6.64 -8.01
CA LYS A 34 14.49 6.53 -8.69
C LYS A 34 14.85 5.07 -9.01
N ASP A 35 13.93 4.39 -9.70
CA ASP A 35 14.05 2.99 -10.14
C ASP A 35 14.19 1.94 -9.03
N THR A 36 14.03 2.31 -7.76
CA THR A 36 14.08 1.39 -6.61
C THR A 36 12.71 1.25 -5.96
N ARG A 37 12.29 0.02 -5.62
CA ARG A 37 11.07 -0.27 -4.86
C ARG A 37 11.29 -0.04 -3.36
N PHE A 38 10.74 1.05 -2.83
CA PHE A 38 10.83 1.41 -1.41
C PHE A 38 9.74 0.75 -0.54
N LEU A 39 8.62 0.34 -1.14
CA LEU A 39 7.55 -0.37 -0.46
C LEU A 39 7.09 -1.55 -1.32
N SER A 40 7.18 -2.77 -0.77
CA SER A 40 6.89 -4.03 -1.46
C SER A 40 5.65 -4.74 -0.93
N SER A 41 5.09 -4.28 0.19
CA SER A 41 3.74 -4.62 0.64
C SER A 41 3.08 -3.40 1.28
N TYR A 42 1.79 -3.24 1.00
CA TYR A 42 0.92 -2.21 1.55
C TYR A 42 -0.53 -2.66 1.39
N GLU A 43 -1.04 -3.37 2.39
CA GLU A 43 -2.30 -4.11 2.29
C GLU A 43 -3.25 -3.71 3.41
N LEU A 44 -4.47 -3.30 3.03
CA LEU A 44 -5.56 -2.96 3.94
C LEU A 44 -6.40 -4.20 4.25
N PHE A 45 -6.64 -4.42 5.54
CA PHE A 45 -7.57 -5.42 6.06
C PHE A 45 -8.57 -4.78 7.01
N VAL A 46 -9.80 -5.30 6.97
CA VAL A 46 -10.89 -5.02 7.91
C VAL A 46 -11.22 -6.32 8.60
N ASP A 47 -11.10 -6.37 9.92
CA ASP A 47 -11.30 -7.58 10.73
C ASP A 47 -10.48 -8.78 10.23
N ASN A 48 -9.24 -8.50 9.79
CA ASN A 48 -8.28 -9.46 9.20
C ASN A 48 -8.67 -10.01 7.81
N ILE A 49 -9.71 -9.49 7.17
CA ILE A 49 -10.13 -9.87 5.82
C ILE A 49 -9.87 -8.71 4.85
N LYS A 50 -9.43 -9.01 3.63
CA LYS A 50 -9.28 -7.98 2.59
C LYS A 50 -10.66 -7.44 2.20
N PRO A 51 -10.88 -6.12 2.19
CA PRO A 51 -12.10 -5.53 1.67
C PRO A 51 -12.32 -5.89 0.21
N LEU A 52 -13.58 -5.93 -0.21
CA LEU A 52 -13.99 -6.21 -1.58
C LEU A 52 -14.09 -4.91 -2.37
N VAL A 53 -13.67 -4.92 -3.63
CA VAL A 53 -13.79 -3.77 -4.52
C VAL A 53 -15.24 -3.64 -5.00
N LEU A 54 -15.84 -2.47 -4.78
CA LEU A 54 -17.14 -2.10 -5.34
C LEU A 54 -16.98 -1.37 -6.66
N SER A 55 -16.07 -0.40 -6.68
CA SER A 55 -15.71 0.37 -7.87
C SER A 55 -14.36 1.03 -7.68
N PHE A 56 -13.76 1.44 -8.80
CA PHE A 56 -12.55 2.25 -8.79
C PHE A 56 -12.63 3.25 -9.93
N SER A 57 -11.88 4.33 -9.80
CA SER A 57 -11.55 5.23 -10.90
C SER A 57 -10.17 5.84 -10.69
N SER A 58 -9.41 5.95 -11.76
CA SER A 58 -8.28 6.86 -11.85
C SER A 58 -8.84 8.18 -12.37
N SER A 59 -8.95 9.19 -11.49
CA SER A 59 -9.47 10.49 -11.93
C SER A 59 -8.39 11.33 -12.61
N GLU A 60 -7.12 11.14 -12.23
CA GLU A 60 -5.95 11.94 -12.64
C GLU A 60 -4.68 11.10 -12.53
N ASP A 61 -3.59 11.46 -13.24
CA ASP A 61 -2.30 10.76 -13.24
C ASP A 61 -1.65 10.58 -11.85
N ARG A 62 -2.17 11.27 -10.83
CA ARG A 62 -1.63 11.32 -9.46
C ARG A 62 -2.57 10.77 -8.38
N THR A 63 -3.80 10.40 -8.74
CA THR A 63 -4.82 10.03 -7.76
C THR A 63 -5.63 8.80 -8.16
N ASN A 64 -5.65 7.79 -7.28
CA ASN A 64 -6.59 6.68 -7.34
C ASN A 64 -7.75 6.91 -6.37
N LYS A 65 -8.98 6.68 -6.83
CA LYS A 65 -10.19 6.68 -5.99
C LYS A 65 -10.83 5.30 -6.03
N ILE A 66 -10.90 4.65 -4.88
CA ILE A 66 -11.32 3.26 -4.77
C ILE A 66 -12.42 3.17 -3.72
N TYR A 67 -13.52 2.50 -4.08
CA TYR A 67 -14.63 2.20 -3.19
C TYR A 67 -14.59 0.72 -2.85
N LEU A 68 -14.52 0.42 -1.56
CA LEU A 68 -14.45 -0.92 -1.03
C LEU A 68 -15.62 -1.17 -0.06
N THR A 69 -15.91 -2.44 0.20
CA THR A 69 -16.81 -2.89 1.27
C THR A 69 -16.15 -3.97 2.13
N ASN A 70 -16.59 -4.14 3.37
CA ASN A 70 -16.17 -5.27 4.20
C ASN A 70 -16.66 -6.59 3.59
N ALA A 71 -15.84 -7.65 3.69
CA ALA A 71 -16.11 -8.94 3.05
C ALA A 71 -17.13 -9.84 3.81
N ASN A 72 -18.03 -9.26 4.62
CA ASN A 72 -18.86 -10.02 5.56
C ASN A 72 -20.27 -10.26 5.00
N PHE A 73 -20.45 -11.31 4.21
CA PHE A 73 -21.75 -11.69 3.63
C PHE A 73 -22.55 -12.69 4.48
N GLU A 74 -21.95 -13.35 5.47
CA GLU A 74 -22.58 -14.50 6.14
C GLU A 74 -23.48 -14.16 7.34
N LYS A 75 -23.47 -12.92 7.84
CA LYS A 75 -24.43 -12.51 8.88
C LYS A 75 -25.67 -11.92 8.21
N SER A 76 -26.78 -12.65 8.29
CA SER A 76 -28.12 -12.16 8.00
C SER A 76 -28.31 -10.76 8.60
N GLY A 77 -28.44 -9.74 7.74
CA GLY A 77 -28.32 -8.33 8.10
C GLY A 77 -26.91 -7.76 7.94
N SER A 78 -26.34 -7.89 6.74
CA SER A 78 -24.99 -7.43 6.37
C SER A 78 -24.71 -6.03 6.96
N SER A 79 -23.75 -5.96 7.88
CA SER A 79 -23.21 -4.67 8.33
C SER A 79 -22.41 -4.08 7.18
N GLU A 80 -23.08 -3.33 6.30
CA GLU A 80 -22.48 -2.72 5.12
C GLU A 80 -21.63 -1.52 5.55
N VAL A 81 -20.32 -1.65 5.37
CA VAL A 81 -19.38 -0.58 5.61
C VAL A 81 -18.84 -0.13 4.27
N LEU A 82 -19.10 1.13 3.91
CA LEU A 82 -18.43 1.74 2.77
C LEU A 82 -17.06 2.22 3.21
N ILE A 83 -16.04 1.81 2.47
CA ILE A 83 -14.67 2.27 2.66
C ILE A 83 -14.29 3.03 1.40
N LYS A 84 -14.02 4.33 1.54
CA LYS A 84 -13.46 5.15 0.46
C LYS A 84 -11.97 5.26 0.69
N ARG A 85 -11.19 4.88 -0.32
CA ARG A 85 -9.74 4.92 -0.30
C ARG A 85 -9.27 5.86 -1.41
N GLU A 86 -8.47 6.86 -1.05
CA GLU A 86 -7.88 7.81 -1.99
C GLU A 86 -6.36 7.77 -1.85
N GLN A 87 -5.67 7.28 -2.89
CA GLN A 87 -4.20 7.25 -2.92
C GLN A 87 -3.70 8.39 -3.78
N ILE A 88 -2.79 9.20 -3.24
CA ILE A 88 -2.37 10.46 -3.83
C ILE A 88 -0.84 10.54 -3.77
N LEU A 89 -0.20 10.90 -4.88
CA LEU A 89 1.20 11.33 -4.88
C LEU A 89 1.26 12.86 -4.87
N LEU A 90 1.90 13.41 -3.83
CA LEU A 90 2.04 14.85 -3.67
C LEU A 90 3.34 15.20 -2.96
N ASN A 91 4.10 16.14 -3.52
CA ASN A 91 5.36 16.66 -2.96
C ASN A 91 6.37 15.55 -2.62
N GLY A 92 6.43 14.51 -3.45
CA GLY A 92 7.35 13.39 -3.24
C GLY A 92 6.95 12.44 -2.09
N MET A 93 5.69 12.48 -1.66
CA MET A 93 5.11 11.56 -0.67
C MET A 93 3.91 10.81 -1.26
N ALA A 94 3.69 9.59 -0.79
CA ALA A 94 2.49 8.82 -1.07
C ALA A 94 1.53 8.90 0.13
N TYR A 95 0.35 9.47 -0.10
CA TYR A 95 -0.74 9.54 0.87
C TYR A 95 -1.78 8.46 0.55
N ASP A 96 -2.36 7.87 1.58
CA ASP A 96 -3.50 6.96 1.47
C ASP A 96 -4.56 7.38 2.48
N ARG A 97 -5.63 8.01 2.00
CA ARG A 97 -6.75 8.47 2.82
C ARG A 97 -7.82 7.39 2.84
N ILE A 98 -8.08 6.85 4.03
CA ILE A 98 -9.10 5.82 4.25
C ILE A 98 -10.24 6.42 5.06
N LEU A 99 -11.41 6.55 4.43
CA LEU A 99 -12.65 6.97 5.08
C LEU A 99 -13.57 5.76 5.21
N VAL A 100 -14.04 5.50 6.43
CA VAL A 100 -14.93 4.39 6.75
C VAL A 100 -16.29 4.94 7.14
N LYS A 101 -17.35 4.45 6.50
CA LYS A 101 -18.74 4.82 6.78
C LYS A 101 -19.57 3.58 7.06
N ASN A 102 -20.09 3.49 8.28
CA ASN A 102 -21.07 2.49 8.67
C ASN A 102 -22.46 2.88 8.13
N TYR A 103 -23.05 2.03 7.30
CA TYR A 103 -24.44 2.18 6.84
C TYR A 103 -25.43 1.34 7.65
N PHE A 104 -24.93 0.55 8.61
CA PHE A 104 -25.76 -0.24 9.49
C PHE A 104 -26.45 0.63 10.54
N SER A 105 -27.63 0.21 11.00
CA SER A 105 -28.44 0.93 11.98
C SER A 105 -27.88 0.89 13.40
N GLN A 106 -26.86 0.07 13.66
CA GLN A 106 -26.23 -0.10 14.96
C GLN A 106 -24.74 0.27 14.93
N PRO A 107 -24.16 0.72 16.06
CA PRO A 107 -22.73 0.91 16.19
C PRO A 107 -21.94 -0.36 15.84
N LEU A 108 -20.82 -0.19 15.15
CA LEU A 108 -19.96 -1.29 14.72
C LEU A 108 -18.54 -1.06 15.22
N ALA A 109 -17.96 -2.08 15.85
CA ALA A 109 -16.54 -2.11 16.17
C ALA A 109 -15.80 -2.75 15.00
N LEU A 110 -14.83 -2.02 14.43
CA LEU A 110 -14.02 -2.47 13.30
C LEU A 110 -12.54 -2.43 13.66
N LYS A 111 -11.79 -3.46 13.25
CA LYS A 111 -10.34 -3.46 13.30
C LYS A 111 -9.76 -3.19 11.92
N LEU A 112 -9.18 -2.01 11.73
CA LEU A 112 -8.38 -1.69 10.54
C LEU A 112 -6.93 -2.12 10.75
N ILE A 113 -6.37 -2.81 9.76
CA ILE A 113 -4.98 -3.26 9.79
C ILE A 113 -4.33 -2.89 8.46
N LEU A 114 -3.22 -2.16 8.54
CA LEU A 114 -2.32 -1.95 7.40
C LEU A 114 -1.10 -2.84 7.60
N LYS A 115 -0.89 -3.78 6.69
CA LYS A 115 0.36 -4.54 6.60
C LYS A 115 1.28 -3.85 5.62
N VAL A 116 2.54 -3.69 6.01
CA VAL A 116 3.55 -3.00 5.20
C VAL A 116 4.86 -3.77 5.22
N ASP A 117 5.58 -3.75 4.10
CA ASP A 117 6.90 -4.37 3.95
C ASP A 117 7.72 -3.58 2.92
N ALA A 118 9.04 -3.62 3.03
CA ALA A 118 9.97 -2.94 2.13
C ALA A 118 11.14 -3.86 1.78
N ASP A 119 11.56 -3.86 0.52
CA ASP A 119 12.64 -4.72 0.04
C ASP A 119 13.81 -3.98 -0.61
N TYR A 120 13.62 -2.72 -1.00
CA TYR A 120 14.64 -1.84 -1.60
C TYR A 120 15.28 -2.43 -2.85
N LEU A 121 14.50 -3.18 -3.62
CA LEU A 121 14.97 -3.80 -4.85
C LEU A 121 14.92 -2.81 -6.01
N ASP A 122 16.00 -2.77 -6.79
CA ASP A 122 16.02 -2.07 -8.07
C ASP A 122 15.03 -2.71 -9.06
N ILE A 123 14.51 -1.93 -10.00
CA ILE A 123 13.51 -2.37 -10.98
C ILE A 123 13.98 -3.57 -11.81
N PHE A 124 15.27 -3.71 -12.08
CA PHE A 124 15.83 -4.86 -12.78
C PHE A 124 15.84 -6.12 -11.90
N GLN A 125 16.00 -5.97 -10.58
CA GLN A 125 15.84 -7.08 -9.64
C GLN A 125 14.37 -7.47 -9.51
N VAL A 126 13.45 -6.50 -9.42
CA VAL A 126 12.00 -6.76 -9.39
C VAL A 126 11.55 -7.47 -10.67
N ARG A 127 12.12 -7.12 -11.82
CA ARG A 127 11.83 -7.74 -13.13
C ARG A 127 12.57 -9.05 -13.38
N ASN A 128 13.32 -9.56 -12.41
CA ASN A 128 14.12 -10.78 -12.54
C ASN A 128 15.16 -10.75 -13.67
N TYR A 129 15.61 -9.56 -14.11
CA TYR A 129 16.71 -9.42 -15.07
C TYR A 129 18.08 -9.64 -14.42
N VAL A 130 18.15 -9.51 -13.09
CA VAL A 130 19.34 -9.76 -12.28
C VAL A 130 19.06 -10.92 -11.34
N LYS A 131 19.96 -11.93 -11.31
CA LYS A 131 19.82 -13.11 -10.45
C LYS A 131 20.15 -12.86 -8.97
N GLU A 132 20.90 -11.80 -8.68
CA GLU A 132 21.23 -11.41 -7.31
C GLU A 132 20.00 -10.82 -6.61
N LYS A 133 19.55 -11.47 -5.54
CA LYS A 133 18.29 -11.14 -4.86
C LYS A 133 18.29 -9.79 -4.14
N ARG A 134 19.42 -9.33 -3.59
CA ARG A 134 19.52 -8.06 -2.84
C ARG A 134 20.99 -7.64 -2.64
N LEU A 135 21.30 -6.36 -2.85
CA LEU A 135 22.66 -5.79 -2.73
C LEU A 135 22.84 -4.99 -1.42
N GLY A 136 22.54 -5.60 -0.28
CA GLY A 136 22.56 -4.95 1.03
C GLY A 136 21.75 -5.70 2.09
N ALA A 137 21.52 -5.07 3.24
CA ALA A 137 20.84 -5.67 4.40
C ALA A 137 19.59 -4.88 4.80
N ILE A 138 18.47 -5.59 5.00
CA ILE A 138 17.29 -5.02 5.64
C ILE A 138 17.59 -4.81 7.12
N LEU A 139 17.25 -3.62 7.61
CA LEU A 139 17.37 -3.27 9.02
C LEU A 139 16.08 -3.63 9.75
N ASN A 140 16.20 -3.93 11.04
CA ASN A 140 15.03 -4.17 11.87
C ASN A 140 14.10 -2.94 11.86
N PRO A 141 12.78 -3.13 11.65
CA PRO A 141 11.82 -2.03 11.73
C PRO A 141 11.89 -1.36 13.10
N SER A 142 11.76 -0.03 13.13
CA SER A 142 11.68 0.74 14.36
C SER A 142 10.35 1.50 14.43
N LYS A 143 9.88 1.78 15.64
CA LYS A 143 8.67 2.56 15.87
C LYS A 143 9.00 4.04 15.93
N VAL A 144 8.10 4.86 15.40
CA VAL A 144 8.08 6.32 15.59
C VAL A 144 6.70 6.74 16.09
N LYS A 145 6.53 8.01 16.47
CA LYS A 145 5.22 8.54 16.80
C LYS A 145 4.25 8.29 15.64
N ASN A 146 3.13 7.63 15.93
CA ASN A 146 2.07 7.27 14.98
C ASN A 146 2.55 6.51 13.73
N GLY A 147 3.64 5.73 13.82
CA GLY A 147 4.16 5.07 12.62
C GLY A 147 5.31 4.11 12.85
N ILE A 148 5.88 3.65 11.74
CA ILE A 148 7.05 2.78 11.70
C ILE A 148 8.06 3.27 10.65
N VAL A 149 9.32 2.89 10.85
CA VAL A 149 10.42 3.10 9.91
C VAL A 149 10.90 1.73 9.46
N LEU A 150 10.87 1.51 8.15
CA LEU A 150 11.51 0.37 7.49
C LEU A 150 12.86 0.85 6.98
N GLY A 151 13.94 0.11 7.20
CA GLY A 151 15.29 0.56 6.86
C GLY A 151 16.07 -0.44 6.03
N TYR A 152 17.03 0.06 5.27
CA TYR A 152 17.95 -0.73 4.47
C TYR A 152 19.32 -0.09 4.40
N LEU A 153 20.37 -0.90 4.53
CA LEU A 153 21.76 -0.50 4.31
C LEU A 153 22.25 -1.14 3.02
N GLY A 154 22.46 -0.33 1.99
CA GLY A 154 23.01 -0.80 0.73
C GLY A 154 24.48 -1.20 0.86
N LYS A 155 24.97 -2.03 -0.07
CA LYS A 155 26.40 -2.39 -0.17
C LYS A 155 27.29 -1.17 -0.47
N ASP A 156 26.69 -0.09 -0.98
CA ASP A 156 27.28 1.24 -1.14
C ASP A 156 27.47 1.99 0.19
N GLY A 157 27.03 1.42 1.31
CA GLY A 157 27.05 2.07 2.63
C GLY A 157 25.96 3.12 2.81
N VAL A 158 25.08 3.31 1.81
CA VAL A 158 23.99 4.31 1.87
C VAL A 158 22.78 3.72 2.57
N ARG A 159 22.33 4.40 3.62
CA ARG A 159 21.11 4.07 4.34
C ARG A 159 19.89 4.64 3.61
N ARG A 160 18.88 3.80 3.43
CA ARG A 160 17.59 4.12 2.81
C ARG A 160 16.47 3.78 3.78
N GLU A 161 15.47 4.63 3.85
CA GLU A 161 14.35 4.47 4.80
C GLU A 161 13.01 4.80 4.15
N THR A 162 11.99 4.04 4.56
CA THR A 162 10.59 4.26 4.23
C THR A 162 9.86 4.46 5.55
N ILE A 163 9.27 5.64 5.71
CA ILE A 163 8.56 6.02 6.92
C ILE A 163 7.06 5.95 6.64
N VAL A 164 6.36 5.06 7.32
CA VAL A 164 4.89 4.94 7.22
C VAL A 164 4.28 5.53 8.49
N LYS A 165 3.47 6.58 8.33
CA LYS A 165 2.83 7.31 9.43
C LYS A 165 1.33 7.42 9.22
N ILE A 166 0.60 7.33 10.32
CA ILE A 166 -0.79 7.76 10.42
C ILE A 166 -0.77 9.25 10.77
N LEU A 167 -1.45 10.04 9.95
CA LEU A 167 -1.61 11.47 10.18
C LEU A 167 -2.83 11.70 11.08
N ASP A 168 -2.71 12.64 12.01
CA ASP A 168 -3.80 13.08 12.90
C ASP A 168 -4.72 14.10 12.19
#